data_AF-A0A7C2TTF3-F1
#
_entry.id   AF-A0A7C2TTF3-F1
#
_cell.length_a   1.000
_cell.length_b   1.000
_cell.length_c   1.000
_cell.angle_alpha   90.00
_cell.angle_beta   90.00
_cell.angle_gamma   90.00
#
_symmetry.space_group_name_H-M   'P 1'
#
loop_
_entity.id
_entity.type
_entity.pdbx_description
1 polymer ?
#
loop_
_entity_poly.entity_id
_entity_poly.type
_entity_poly.pdbx_seq_one_letter_code
_entity_poly.pdbx_strand_id
1 'polypeptide(L)' 'MNEETLPPDWQPWFFNANDGIRHRAKPFMGVQFHPEASPGPVDTAFLFDEFVKLLLVALVACYL' A
#
# COMPACT_ATOMS: atom_id res chain seq x y z
N MET A 1 1.51 7.08 12.75
CA MET A 1 2.41 5.88 12.74
C MET A 1 3.75 6.24 13.39
N ASN A 2 4.45 5.33 14.08
CA ASN A 2 5.82 5.60 14.57
C ASN A 2 6.87 4.93 13.66
N GLU A 3 7.50 5.73 12.80
CA GLU A 3 8.49 5.27 11.81
C GLU A 3 9.73 4.64 12.45
N GLU A 4 10.14 5.12 13.63
CA GLU A 4 11.34 4.64 14.33
C GLU A 4 11.20 3.19 14.82
N THR A 5 9.96 2.71 14.92
CA THR A 5 9.64 1.36 15.39
C THR A 5 9.38 0.36 14.27
N LEU A 6 9.52 0.78 13.01
CA LEU A 6 9.32 -0.13 11.88
C LEU A 6 10.38 -1.24 11.86
N PRO A 7 9.99 -2.50 11.59
CA PRO A 7 10.96 -3.55 11.34
C PRO A 7 11.82 -3.22 10.11
N PRO A 8 13.06 -3.74 10.01
CA PRO A 8 14.00 -3.40 8.94
C PRO A 8 13.46 -3.62 7.52
N ASP A 9 12.57 -4.59 7.34
CA ASP A 9 12.00 -4.94 6.03
C ASP A 9 10.86 -4.02 5.60
N TRP A 10 10.45 -3.09 6.45
CA TRP A 10 9.40 -2.11 6.18
C TRP A 10 9.97 -0.71 6.02
N GLN A 11 9.28 0.10 5.24
CA GLN A 11 9.60 1.51 5.08
C GLN A 11 8.32 2.34 5.03
N PRO A 12 8.39 3.61 5.51
CA PRO A 12 7.35 4.58 5.23
C PRO A 12 7.15 4.73 3.73
N TRP A 13 5.92 4.99 3.30
CA TRP A 13 5.55 5.14 1.91
C TRP A 13 4.84 6.46 1.63
N PHE A 14 3.80 6.76 2.39
CA PHE A 14 3.16 8.07 2.40
C PHE A 14 3.55 8.79 3.70
N PHE A 15 3.78 10.09 3.60
CA PHE A 15 4.26 10.93 4.70
C PHE A 15 3.19 11.99 5.06
N ASN A 16 3.12 12.39 6.33
CA ASN A 16 2.25 13.44 6.90
C ASN A 16 0.79 12.98 7.15
N ALA A 17 -0.24 13.79 6.88
CA ALA A 17 -1.67 13.46 7.14
C ALA A 17 -2.15 12.14 6.49
N ASN A 18 -1.35 11.60 5.58
CA ASN A 18 -1.53 10.32 4.92
C ASN A 18 -0.34 9.41 5.28
N ASP A 19 -0.39 8.75 6.44
CA ASP A 19 0.62 7.75 6.80
C ASP A 19 0.40 6.45 6.00
N GLY A 20 1.48 5.81 5.52
CA GLY A 20 1.41 4.51 4.87
C GLY A 20 2.73 3.76 4.91
N ILE A 21 2.67 2.44 4.79
CA ILE A 21 3.83 1.54 4.87
C ILE A 21 3.90 0.63 3.65
N ARG A 22 5.11 0.25 3.28
CA ARG A 22 5.34 -0.81 2.29
C ARG A 22 6.51 -1.68 2.70
N HIS A 23 6.44 -2.96 2.38
CA HIS A 23 7.54 -3.88 2.54
C HIS A 23 8.57 -3.61 1.43
N ARG A 24 9.86 -3.73 1.75
CA ARG A 24 10.96 -3.40 0.82
C ARG A 24 11.07 -4.34 -0.39
N ALA A 25 10.80 -5.64 -0.18
CA ALA A 25 10.92 -6.67 -1.21
C ALA A 25 9.60 -7.39 -1.55
N LYS A 26 8.68 -7.56 -0.58
CA LYS A 26 7.43 -8.30 -0.79
C LYS A 26 6.32 -7.34 -1.26
N PRO A 27 5.31 -7.83 -2.00
CA PRO A 27 4.19 -7.02 -2.49
C PRO A 27 3.19 -6.70 -1.37
N PHE A 28 3.67 -6.24 -0.22
CA PHE A 28 2.84 -5.89 0.93
C PHE A 28 2.90 -4.38 1.14
N MET A 29 1.73 -3.78 1.21
CA MET A 29 1.56 -2.35 1.45
C MET A 29 0.29 -2.11 2.25
N GLY A 30 0.25 -0.98 2.96
CA GLY A 30 -0.91 -0.55 3.72
C GLY A 30 -0.92 0.97 3.85
N VAL A 31 -2.12 1.54 3.93
CA VAL A 31 -2.33 2.97 4.15
C VAL A 31 -3.18 3.17 5.39
N GLN A 32 -2.97 4.28 6.10
CA GLN A 32 -3.72 4.62 7.31
C GLN A 32 -5.01 5.40 6.99
N PHE A 33 -5.04 6.08 5.85
CA PHE A 33 -6.21 6.82 5.35
C PHE A 33 -7.16 5.91 4.57
N HIS A 34 -8.33 6.46 4.22
CA HIS A 34 -9.41 5.80 3.50
C HIS A 34 -9.32 6.06 1.99
N PRO A 35 -8.68 5.17 1.19
CA PRO A 35 -8.51 5.39 -0.25
C PRO A 35 -9.82 5.29 -1.06
N GLU A 36 -10.87 4.74 -0.46
CA GLU A 36 -12.22 4.64 -1.02
C GLU A 36 -13.01 5.96 -0.95
N ALA A 37 -12.51 6.93 -0.18
CA ALA A 37 -13.19 8.18 0.14
C ALA A 37 -14.61 7.94 0.72
N SER A 38 -15.57 8.82 0.41
CA SER A 38 -17.00 8.74 0.82
C SER A 38 -17.30 9.09 2.30
N PRO A 39 -17.30 10.39 2.69
CA PRO A 39 -17.04 11.58 1.86
C PRO A 39 -15.53 11.86 1.74
N GLY A 40 -15.13 12.56 0.69
CA GLY A 40 -13.74 13.01 0.54
C GLY A 40 -13.26 13.02 -0.92
N PRO A 41 -12.03 13.47 -1.15
CA PRO A 41 -11.39 13.44 -2.46
C PRO A 41 -11.02 12.01 -2.88
N VAL A 42 -11.10 11.72 -4.16
CA VAL A 42 -10.79 10.39 -4.74
C VAL A 42 -9.34 10.28 -5.23
N ASP A 43 -8.46 11.17 -4.78
CA ASP A 43 -7.08 11.33 -5.25
C ASP A 43 -6.20 10.10 -4.99
N THR A 44 -6.65 9.18 -4.15
CA THR A 44 -5.92 7.95 -3.77
C THR A 44 -6.58 6.66 -4.24
N ALA A 45 -7.62 6.74 -5.08
CA ALA A 45 -8.31 5.56 -5.62
C ALA A 45 -7.41 4.64 -6.45
N PHE A 46 -6.30 5.16 -7.01
CA PHE A 46 -5.32 4.38 -7.75
C PHE A 46 -4.67 3.26 -6.94
N LEU A 47 -4.74 3.30 -5.60
CA LEU A 47 -4.24 2.24 -4.72
C LEU A 47 -4.99 0.92 -4.92
N PHE A 48 -6.26 0.96 -5.32
CA PHE A 48 -7.01 -0.23 -5.69
C PHE A 48 -6.49 -0.85 -6.99
N ASP A 49 -6.13 -0.04 -7.99
CA ASP A 49 -5.54 -0.52 -9.23
C ASP A 49 -4.19 -1.21 -8.97
N GLU A 50 -3.35 -0.63 -8.11
CA GLU A 50 -2.09 -1.23 -7.68
C GLU A 50 -2.32 -2.57 -6.97
N PHE A 51 -3.30 -2.64 -6.06
CA PHE A 51 -3.67 -3.89 -5.38
C PHE A 51 -4.11 -4.99 -6.37
N VAL A 52 -4.95 -4.66 -7.36
CA VAL A 52 -5.39 -5.61 -8.38
C VAL A 52 -4.22 -6.10 -9.25
N LYS A 53 -3.30 -5.21 -9.63
CA LYS A 53 -2.09 -5.60 -10.37
C LYS A 53 -1.25 -6.62 -9.59
N LEU A 54 -1.10 -6.44 -8.27
CA LEU A 54 -0.38 -7.38 -7.42
C LEU A 54 -1.04 -8.77 -7.42
N LEU A 55 -2.37 -8.84 -7.36
CA LEU A 55 -3.11 -10.10 -7.47
C LEU A 55 -2.88 -10.78 -8.83
N LEU A 56 -2.91 -10.02 -9.92
CA LEU A 56 -2.69 -10.57 -11.26
C LEU A 56 -1.28 -11.13 -11.42
N VAL A 57 -0.25 -10.42 -10.95
CA VAL A 57 1.13 -10.90 -10.98
C VAL A 57 1.28 -12.16 -10.13
N ALA A 58 0.70 -12.18 -8.94
CA ALA A 58 0.72 -13.36 -8.06
C ALA A 58 0.04 -14.57 -8.73
N LEU A 59 -1.10 -14.38 -9.38
CA LEU A 59 -1.80 -15.43 -10.11
C LEU A 59 -0.91 -15.97 -11.24
N VAL A 60 -0.38 -15.12 -12.11
CA VAL A 60 0.49 -15.55 -13.22
C VAL A 60 1.71 -16.32 -12.71
N ALA A 61 2.34 -15.86 -11.62
CA ALA A 61 3.48 -16.53 -11.02
C ALA A 61 3.14 -17.92 -10.43
N CYS A 62 1.88 -18.18 -10.05
CA CYS A 62 1.45 -19.50 -9.58
C CYS A 62 1.12 -20.49 -10.71
N TYR A 63 0.91 -20.00 -11.94
CA TYR A 63 0.58 -20.82 -13.12
C TYR A 63 1.77 -21.05 -14.07
N LEU A 64 2.97 -20.60 -13.70
CA LEU A 64 4.25 -20.83 -14.39
C LEU A 64 5.20 -21.59 -13.45
#